data_AF-A0A6B0UW95-F1
#
_entry.id   AF-A0A6B0UW95-F1
#
_cell.length_a   1.000
_cell.length_b   1.000
_cell.length_c   1.000
_cell.angle_alpha   90.00
_cell.angle_beta   90.00
_cell.angle_gamma   90.00
#
_symmetry.space_group_name_H-M   'P 1'
#
loop_
_entity.id
_entity.type
_entity.pdbx_description
1 polymer ?
#
loop_
_entity_poly.entity_id
_entity_poly.type
_entity_poly.pdbx_seq_one_letter_code
_entity_poly.pdbx_strand_id
1 'polypeptide(L)'
;PVLSLKLLLYETLTRSKLEYAAAVWDPGHSTLITNIEALQKRATRFIVCNYHRTTSVSSMKTTLALPFLFSRRKISRICLFHKIYHSNASLKNKLFISPSFISPCIDHKLEVGIPHCETSAYIDSFIPRTSSEWNHLPALLVPIPSIY
;
A
#
# COMPACT_ATOMS: atom_id res chain seq x y z
N PRO A 1 6.16 -12.80 27.35
CA PRO A 1 6.95 -13.84 26.64
C PRO A 1 6.20 -14.55 25.50
N VAL A 2 4.98 -15.06 25.71
CA VAL A 2 4.24 -15.83 24.67
C VAL A 2 3.56 -14.94 23.62
N LEU A 3 2.98 -13.82 24.05
CA LEU A 3 2.38 -12.82 23.14
C LEU A 3 3.39 -12.30 22.11
N SER A 4 4.60 -11.97 22.58
CA SER A 4 5.70 -11.47 21.76
C SER A 4 6.19 -12.52 20.76
N LEU A 5 6.22 -13.81 21.12
CA LEU A 5 6.62 -14.89 20.20
C LEU A 5 5.59 -15.08 19.08
N LYS A 6 4.29 -15.09 19.41
CA LYS A 6 3.23 -15.22 18.42
C LYS A 6 3.20 -14.03 17.46
N LEU A 7 3.43 -12.82 17.98
CA LEU A 7 3.56 -11.63 17.14
C LEU A 7 4.76 -11.79 16.20
N LEU A 8 5.94 -12.15 16.71
CA LEU A 8 7.14 -12.36 15.89
C LEU A 8 6.90 -13.41 14.77
N LEU A 9 6.22 -14.51 15.08
CA LEU A 9 5.86 -15.54 14.11
C LEU A 9 4.96 -15.00 13.00
N TYR A 10 3.95 -14.20 13.37
CA TYR A 10 3.06 -13.55 12.40
C TYR A 10 3.85 -12.60 11.47
N GLU A 11 4.76 -11.81 12.02
CA GLU A 11 5.56 -10.86 11.25
C GLU A 11 6.52 -11.53 10.27
N THR A 12 7.24 -12.54 10.75
CA THR A 12 8.30 -13.19 9.99
C THR A 12 7.77 -14.13 8.90
N LEU A 13 6.69 -14.87 9.15
CA LEU A 13 6.22 -15.90 8.21
C LEU A 13 5.03 -15.46 7.37
N THR A 14 4.01 -14.89 8.01
CA THR A 14 2.76 -14.58 7.31
C THR A 14 2.78 -13.19 6.70
N ARG A 15 3.27 -12.18 7.43
CA ARG A 15 3.31 -10.80 6.95
C ARG A 15 4.32 -10.63 5.82
N SER A 16 5.51 -11.24 5.93
CA SER A 16 6.52 -11.24 4.86
C SER A 16 5.97 -11.73 3.52
N LYS A 17 5.21 -12.84 3.53
CA LYS A 17 4.56 -13.39 2.33
C LYS A 17 3.50 -12.45 1.74
N LEU A 18 2.70 -11.82 2.61
CA LEU A 18 1.68 -10.86 2.18
C LEU A 18 2.29 -9.58 1.59
N GLU A 19 3.46 -9.18 2.09
CA GLU A 19 4.10 -7.91 1.71
C GLU A 19 5.03 -8.03 0.50
N TYR A 20 5.58 -9.21 0.23
CA TYR A 20 6.53 -9.43 -0.86
C TYR A 20 6.02 -8.89 -2.21
N ALA A 21 4.77 -9.18 -2.56
CA ALA A 21 4.15 -8.73 -3.82
C ALA A 21 3.14 -7.59 -3.64
N ALA A 22 2.98 -7.05 -2.42
CA ALA A 22 1.95 -6.06 -2.09
C ALA A 22 2.00 -4.78 -2.93
N ALA A 23 3.20 -4.37 -3.36
CA ALA A 23 3.38 -3.16 -4.15
C ALA A 23 2.81 -3.30 -5.58
N VAL A 24 2.89 -4.50 -6.16
CA VAL A 24 2.43 -4.79 -7.53
C VAL A 24 1.00 -5.34 -7.53
N TRP A 25 0.68 -6.19 -6.56
CA TRP A 25 -0.62 -6.84 -6.42
C TRP A 25 -1.40 -6.24 -5.23
N ASP A 26 -2.13 -5.16 -5.49
CA ASP A 26 -3.10 -4.55 -4.57
C ASP A 26 -4.50 -4.63 -5.20
N PRO A 27 -5.33 -5.62 -4.82
CA PRO A 27 -6.62 -5.81 -5.47
C PRO A 27 -7.57 -4.64 -5.17
N GLY A 28 -8.29 -4.15 -6.18
CA GLY A 28 -9.38 -3.19 -5.99
C GLY A 28 -10.73 -3.83 -5.61
N HIS A 29 -10.88 -5.13 -5.87
CA HIS A 29 -12.14 -5.83 -5.58
C HIS A 29 -12.37 -6.02 -4.07
N SER A 30 -13.51 -5.55 -3.58
CA SER A 30 -13.84 -5.54 -2.14
C SER A 30 -13.75 -6.91 -1.50
N THR A 31 -14.15 -7.98 -2.19
CA THR A 31 -14.09 -9.37 -1.70
C THR A 31 -12.65 -9.84 -1.46
N LEU A 32 -11.70 -9.46 -2.32
CA LEU A 32 -10.30 -9.82 -2.14
C LEU A 32 -9.68 -9.02 -0.99
N ILE A 33 -10.02 -7.74 -0.90
CA ILE A 33 -9.58 -6.87 0.20
C ILE A 33 -10.07 -7.44 1.54
N THR A 34 -11.34 -7.83 1.64
CA THR A 34 -11.91 -8.39 2.88
C THR A 34 -11.27 -9.73 3.24
N ASN A 35 -10.93 -10.58 2.26
CA ASN A 35 -10.23 -11.84 2.48
C ASN A 35 -8.82 -11.64 3.04
N ILE A 36 -8.05 -10.71 2.46
CA ILE A 36 -6.71 -10.36 2.96
C ILE A 36 -6.80 -9.80 4.38
N GLU A 37 -7.77 -8.92 4.62
CA GLU A 37 -7.98 -8.32 5.94
C GLU A 37 -8.46 -9.35 6.98
N ALA A 38 -9.22 -10.36 6.57
CA ALA A 38 -9.64 -11.46 7.42
C ALA A 38 -8.46 -12.30 7.93
N LEU A 39 -7.40 -12.46 7.13
CA LEU A 39 -6.17 -13.12 7.59
C LEU A 39 -5.52 -12.36 8.75
N GLN A 40 -5.38 -11.04 8.63
CA GLN A 40 -4.86 -10.23 9.75
C GLN A 40 -5.76 -10.33 10.98
N LYS A 41 -7.10 -10.27 10.81
CA LYS A 41 -8.04 -10.41 11.93
C LYS A 41 -7.90 -11.75 12.64
N ARG A 42 -7.75 -12.86 11.90
CA ARG A 42 -7.52 -14.20 12.46
C ARG A 42 -6.18 -14.26 13.22
N ALA A 43 -5.12 -13.70 12.63
CA ALA A 43 -3.82 -13.63 13.28
C ALA A 43 -3.86 -12.79 14.58
N THR A 44 -4.54 -11.65 14.58
CA THR A 44 -4.75 -10.82 15.78
C THR A 44 -5.40 -11.63 16.92
N ARG A 45 -6.47 -12.39 16.62
CA ARG A 45 -7.12 -13.26 17.61
C ARG A 45 -6.19 -14.36 18.10
N PHE A 46 -5.41 -14.95 17.21
CA PHE A 46 -4.42 -15.99 17.55
C PHE A 46 -3.33 -15.48 18.50
N ILE A 47 -2.81 -14.28 18.22
CA ILE A 47 -1.78 -13.63 19.04
C ILE A 47 -2.31 -13.37 20.45
N VAL A 48 -3.47 -12.72 20.57
CA VAL A 48 -4.08 -12.34 21.87
C VAL A 48 -4.74 -13.53 22.59
N CYS A 49 -4.90 -14.68 21.93
CA CYS A 49 -5.67 -15.84 22.41
C CYS A 49 -7.15 -15.51 22.72
N ASN A 50 -7.70 -14.46 22.13
CA ASN A 50 -9.07 -14.02 22.43
C ASN A 50 -10.00 -14.24 21.23
N TYR A 51 -10.87 -15.24 21.37
CA TYR A 51 -11.79 -15.69 20.34
C TYR A 51 -13.25 -15.34 20.64
N HIS A 52 -13.51 -14.55 21.68
CA HIS A 52 -14.86 -14.20 22.06
C HIS A 52 -15.55 -13.38 20.94
N ARG A 53 -16.86 -13.58 20.75
CA ARG A 53 -17.61 -12.92 19.67
C ARG A 53 -17.80 -11.42 19.91
N THR A 54 -17.95 -11.01 21.17
CA THR A 54 -18.18 -9.61 21.54
C THR A 54 -16.92 -8.75 21.56
N THR A 55 -15.74 -9.36 21.46
CA THR A 55 -14.49 -8.62 21.56
C THR A 55 -14.15 -7.97 20.22
N SER A 56 -13.89 -6.67 20.26
CA SER A 56 -13.51 -5.89 19.09
C SER A 56 -12.09 -6.23 18.62
N VAL A 57 -11.98 -6.76 17.39
CA VAL A 57 -10.68 -7.02 16.76
C VAL A 57 -9.91 -5.72 16.52
N SER A 58 -10.62 -4.61 16.26
CA SER A 58 -9.99 -3.30 16.08
C SER A 58 -9.27 -2.84 17.34
N SER A 59 -9.85 -3.08 18.52
CA SER A 59 -9.21 -2.80 19.81
C SER A 59 -7.98 -3.69 20.03
N MET A 60 -8.06 -4.99 19.70
CA MET A 60 -6.89 -5.87 19.79
C MET A 60 -5.75 -5.43 18.86
N LYS A 61 -6.07 -4.93 17.67
CA LYS A 61 -5.07 -4.40 16.73
C LYS A 61 -4.37 -3.16 17.28
N THR A 62 -5.11 -2.24 17.91
CA THR A 62 -4.50 -1.04 18.51
C THR A 62 -3.59 -1.42 19.67
N THR A 63 -3.98 -2.39 20.51
CA THR A 63 -3.10 -2.91 21.59
C THR A 63 -1.82 -3.53 21.04
N LEU A 64 -1.87 -4.20 19.89
CA LEU A 64 -0.70 -4.81 19.24
C LEU A 64 0.04 -3.84 18.29
N ALA A 65 -0.37 -2.57 18.21
CA ALA A 65 0.16 -1.58 17.27
C ALA A 65 0.20 -2.07 15.80
N LEU A 66 -0.77 -2.88 15.39
CA LEU A 66 -0.84 -3.46 14.04
C LEU A 66 -1.62 -2.54 13.09
N PRO A 67 -0.96 -1.84 12.14
CA PRO A 67 -1.67 -1.06 11.14
C PRO A 67 -2.48 -1.97 10.21
N PHE A 68 -3.49 -1.41 9.55
CA PHE A 68 -4.28 -2.13 8.55
C PHE A 68 -3.40 -2.55 7.37
N LEU A 69 -3.64 -3.77 6.85
CA LEU A 69 -2.88 -4.27 5.70
C LEU A 69 -3.07 -3.37 4.47
N PHE A 70 -4.26 -2.78 4.29
CA PHE A 70 -4.52 -1.82 3.21
C PHE A 70 -3.55 -0.63 3.23
N SER A 71 -3.35 -0.01 4.39
CA SER A 71 -2.43 1.13 4.55
C SER A 71 -1.00 0.73 4.21
N ARG A 72 -0.58 -0.47 4.62
CA ARG A 72 0.76 -0.98 4.30
C ARG A 72 0.94 -1.22 2.80
N ARG A 73 -0.03 -1.84 2.13
CA ARG A 73 0.02 -2.05 0.67
C ARG A 73 0.09 -0.73 -0.08
N LYS A 74 -0.71 0.27 0.32
CA LYS A 74 -0.65 1.63 -0.22
C LYS A 74 0.76 2.23 -0.09
N ILE A 75 1.37 2.14 1.10
CA ILE A 75 2.74 2.61 1.34
C ILE A 75 3.72 1.87 0.43
N SER A 76 3.69 0.53 0.39
CA SER A 76 4.58 -0.27 -0.45
C SER A 76 4.48 0.11 -1.93
N ARG A 77 3.25 0.33 -2.42
CA ARG A 77 2.97 0.73 -3.80
C ARG A 77 3.53 2.11 -4.12
N ILE A 78 3.28 3.11 -3.28
CA ILE A 78 3.83 4.47 -3.42
C ILE A 78 5.37 4.45 -3.34
N CYS A 79 5.95 3.69 -2.40
CA CYS A 79 7.40 3.56 -2.29
C CYS A 79 8.03 2.94 -3.54
N LEU A 80 7.41 1.91 -4.12
CA LEU A 80 7.88 1.31 -5.37
C LEU A 80 7.80 2.32 -6.53
N PHE A 81 6.69 3.06 -6.64
CA PHE A 81 6.52 4.09 -7.64
C PHE A 81 7.59 5.19 -7.51
N HIS A 82 7.82 5.68 -6.29
CA HIS A 82 8.85 6.66 -5.98
C HIS A 82 10.26 6.17 -6.40
N LYS A 83 10.59 4.91 -6.09
CA LYS A 83 11.87 4.30 -6.49
C LYS A 83 12.01 4.20 -8.01
N ILE A 84 10.96 3.80 -8.72
CA ILE A 84 11.00 3.74 -10.19
C ILE A 84 11.20 5.15 -10.76
N TYR A 85 10.48 6.14 -10.22
CA TYR A 85 10.52 7.51 -10.70
C TYR A 85 11.90 8.17 -10.56
N HIS A 86 12.57 7.98 -9.42
CA HIS A 86 13.86 8.64 -9.13
C HIS A 86 15.08 7.78 -9.50
N SER A 87 15.02 6.46 -9.33
CA SER A 87 16.20 5.59 -9.46
C SER A 87 16.39 5.02 -10.88
N ASN A 88 15.34 4.96 -11.71
CA ASN A 88 15.40 4.28 -13.01
C ASN A 88 14.76 5.10 -14.14
N ALA A 89 15.53 6.00 -14.76
CA ALA A 89 15.07 6.85 -15.85
C ALA A 89 14.47 6.05 -17.04
N SER A 90 15.06 4.90 -17.40
CA SER A 90 14.55 4.06 -18.49
C SER A 90 13.15 3.49 -18.19
N LEU A 91 12.93 3.01 -16.96
CA LEU A 91 11.62 2.49 -16.56
C LEU A 91 10.60 3.61 -16.40
N LYS A 92 10.99 4.75 -15.81
CA LYS A 92 10.16 5.95 -15.72
C LYS A 92 9.62 6.36 -17.10
N ASN A 93 10.49 6.50 -18.10
CA ASN A 93 10.09 6.95 -19.44
C ASN A 93 9.21 5.92 -20.18
N LYS A 94 9.30 4.63 -19.83
CA LYS A 94 8.48 3.57 -20.43
C LYS A 94 7.12 3.40 -19.75
N LEU A 95 7.07 3.56 -18.43
CA LEU A 95 5.89 3.25 -17.62
C LEU A 95 5.02 4.47 -17.33
N PHE A 96 5.61 5.66 -17.25
CA PHE A 96 4.91 6.87 -16.85
C PHE A 96 4.76 7.81 -18.04
N ILE A 97 3.57 8.39 -18.15
CA ILE A 97 3.21 9.34 -19.19
C ILE A 97 3.49 10.75 -18.64
N SER A 98 3.92 11.66 -19.49
CA SER A 98 4.04 13.08 -19.10
C SER A 98 2.65 13.69 -18.88
N PRO A 99 2.45 14.50 -17.83
CA PRO A 99 1.19 15.20 -17.64
C PRO A 99 0.95 16.18 -18.79
N SER A 100 -0.31 16.31 -19.23
CA SER A 100 -0.70 17.23 -20.30
C SER A 100 -0.72 18.68 -19.84
N PHE A 101 -1.03 18.91 -18.56
CA PHE A 101 -1.06 20.21 -17.92
C PHE A 101 -0.70 20.05 -16.44
N ILE A 102 0.05 21.00 -15.89
CA ILE A 102 0.39 21.08 -14.47
C ILE A 102 -0.03 22.48 -14.00
N SER A 103 -0.96 22.54 -13.05
CA SER A 103 -1.39 23.80 -12.46
C SER A 103 -0.39 24.27 -11.39
N PRO A 104 0.21 25.46 -11.50
CA PRO A 104 1.26 25.89 -10.57
C PRO A 104 0.80 26.08 -9.11
N CYS A 105 -0.51 26.23 -8.89
CA CYS A 105 -1.09 26.50 -7.57
C CYS A 105 -1.57 25.24 -6.82
N ILE A 106 -1.91 24.17 -7.54
CA ILE A 106 -2.52 22.97 -6.96
C ILE A 106 -1.56 21.78 -7.09
N ASP A 107 -0.87 21.71 -8.23
CA ASP A 107 -0.11 20.55 -8.64
C ASP A 107 1.37 20.70 -8.30
N HIS A 108 2.03 19.58 -8.02
CA HIS A 108 3.46 19.58 -7.78
C HIS A 108 4.27 19.32 -9.06
N LYS A 109 5.50 19.83 -9.14
CA LYS A 109 6.35 19.75 -10.35
C LYS A 109 6.63 18.34 -10.88
N LEU A 110 6.51 17.32 -10.02
CA LEU A 110 6.86 15.93 -10.32
C LEU A 110 5.63 15.05 -10.65
N GLU A 111 4.51 15.65 -11.04
CA GLU A 111 3.32 14.90 -11.42
C GLU A 111 3.53 14.02 -12.65
N VAL A 112 2.68 13.00 -12.75
CA VAL A 112 2.63 12.07 -13.88
C VAL A 112 1.26 12.11 -14.54
N GLY A 113 1.23 11.87 -15.84
CA GLY A 113 0.00 11.63 -16.57
C GLY A 113 -0.67 10.33 -16.09
N ILE A 114 -1.99 10.37 -15.95
CA ILE A 114 -2.81 9.19 -15.65
C ILE A 114 -3.24 8.60 -17.00
N PRO A 115 -2.94 7.32 -17.30
CA PRO A 115 -3.37 6.69 -18.54
C PRO A 115 -4.90 6.60 -18.59
N HIS A 116 -5.44 6.68 -19.80
CA HIS A 116 -6.87 6.44 -20.00
C HIS A 116 -7.22 5.00 -19.64
N CYS A 117 -8.26 4.82 -18.83
CA CYS A 117 -8.65 3.51 -18.34
C CYS A 117 -10.13 3.24 -18.62
N GLU A 118 -10.42 2.18 -19.38
CA GLU A 118 -11.79 1.80 -19.74
C GLU A 118 -12.38 0.74 -18.79
N THR A 119 -11.52 -0.04 -18.12
CA THR A 119 -11.94 -1.12 -17.23
C THR A 119 -11.53 -0.84 -15.79
N SER A 120 -12.39 -1.24 -14.83
CA SER A 120 -12.07 -1.18 -13.39
C SER A 120 -10.80 -1.96 -13.05
N ALA A 121 -10.58 -3.10 -13.72
CA ALA A 121 -9.37 -3.90 -13.55
C ALA A 121 -8.09 -3.13 -13.92
N TYR A 122 -8.13 -2.33 -15.00
CA TYR A 122 -6.98 -1.49 -15.35
C TYR A 122 -6.87 -0.29 -14.42
N ILE A 123 -7.98 0.39 -14.06
CA ILE A 123 -7.98 1.49 -13.09
C ILE A 123 -7.33 1.07 -11.77
N ASP A 124 -7.64 -0.14 -11.28
CA ASP A 124 -7.12 -0.68 -10.03
C ASP A 124 -5.70 -1.25 -10.13
N SER A 125 -5.14 -1.31 -11.34
CA SER A 125 -3.77 -1.78 -11.57
C SER A 125 -2.74 -0.78 -11.05
N PHE A 126 -1.49 -1.24 -10.93
CA PHE A 126 -0.41 -0.49 -10.30
C PHE A 126 -0.22 0.93 -10.87
N ILE A 127 -0.18 1.09 -12.19
CA ILE A 127 0.17 2.37 -12.82
C ILE A 127 -0.91 3.44 -12.59
N PRO A 128 -2.14 3.33 -13.14
CA PRO A 128 -3.14 4.38 -13.01
C PRO A 128 -3.50 4.72 -11.57
N ARG A 129 -3.68 3.70 -10.72
CA ARG A 129 -4.03 3.90 -9.32
C ARG A 129 -2.94 4.64 -8.55
N THR A 130 -1.68 4.30 -8.79
CA THR A 130 -0.56 4.94 -8.09
C THR A 130 -0.22 6.30 -8.68
N SER A 131 -0.36 6.51 -9.99
CA SER A 131 -0.24 7.83 -10.61
C SER A 131 -1.23 8.82 -10.00
N SER A 132 -2.49 8.42 -9.84
CA SER A 132 -3.50 9.24 -9.20
C SER A 132 -3.11 9.59 -7.75
N GLU A 133 -2.77 8.59 -6.95
CA GLU A 133 -2.37 8.83 -5.56
C GLU A 133 -1.07 9.63 -5.42
N TRP A 134 -0.12 9.45 -6.34
CA TRP A 134 1.14 10.19 -6.39
C TRP A 134 0.90 11.67 -6.61
N ASN A 135 0.06 12.04 -7.58
CA ASN A 135 -0.28 13.43 -7.84
C ASN A 135 -1.01 14.09 -6.66
N HIS A 136 -1.68 13.30 -5.81
CA HIS A 136 -2.33 13.81 -4.59
C HIS A 136 -1.38 13.90 -3.39
N LEU A 137 -0.10 13.55 -3.54
CA LEU A 137 0.88 13.67 -2.46
C LEU A 137 1.29 15.13 -2.25
N PRO A 138 1.52 15.56 -0.99
CA PRO A 138 2.09 16.88 -0.73
C PRO A 138 3.44 17.06 -1.43
N ALA A 139 3.63 18.21 -2.07
CA ALA A 139 4.85 18.57 -2.80
C ALA A 139 6.15 18.42 -1.99
N LEU A 140 6.07 18.40 -0.65
CA LEU A 140 7.20 18.18 0.25
C LEU A 140 7.71 16.73 0.26
N LEU A 141 6.84 15.74 0.03
CA LEU A 141 7.20 14.32 0.14
C LEU A 141 7.74 13.74 -1.18
N VAL A 142 7.29 14.29 -2.30
CA VAL A 142 7.59 13.82 -3.66
C VAL A 142 9.07 13.94 -4.07
N PRO A 143 9.80 15.02 -3.72
CA PRO A 143 11.18 15.18 -4.14
C PRO A 143 12.20 14.50 -3.22
N ILE A 144 11.79 13.99 -2.05
CA ILE A 144 12.70 13.38 -1.07
C ILE A 144 13.20 12.05 -1.65
N PRO A 145 14.46 11.91 -2.07
CA PRO A 145 14.99 10.64 -2.57
C PRO A 145 14.76 9.59 -1.47
N SER A 146 14.26 8.40 -1.82
CA SER A 146 14.08 7.38 -0.79
C SER A 146 15.48 7.07 -0.24
N ILE A 147 15.71 7.40 1.02
CA ILE A 147 17.00 7.24 1.69
C ILE A 147 17.25 5.73 1.85
N TYR A 148 17.81 5.11 0.82
CA TYR A 148 18.46 3.80 0.81
C TYR A 148 19.44 3.76 -0.35
#